data_AF-A0A1Q6JU42-F1
#
_entry.id   AF-A0A1Q6JU42-F1
#
_cell.length_a   1.000
_cell.length_b   1.000
_cell.length_c   1.000
_cell.angle_alpha   90.00
_cell.angle_beta   90.00
_cell.angle_gamma   90.00
#
_symmetry.space_group_name_H-M   'P 1'
#
loop_
_entity.id
_entity.type
_entity.pdbx_description
1 polymer ?
#
loop_
_entity_poly.entity_id
_entity_poly.type
_entity_poly.pdbx_seq_one_letter_code
_entity_poly.pdbx_strand_id
1 'polypeptide(L)' 'MTLSEAIRTRIRFYQKQKGMSMWAIFKMSGVPMSTLSTFMSGRTDLIRLDTLLHICEGFNISITEFFDDEIFKNVEQD' A
#
# COMPACT_ATOMS: atom_id res chain seq x y z
N MET A 1 7.45 -14.16 -3.91
CA MET A 1 6.85 -13.06 -3.14
C MET A 1 5.46 -12.89 -3.67
N THR A 2 4.46 -12.93 -2.81
CA THR A 2 3.08 -12.77 -3.25
C THR A 2 2.79 -11.31 -3.59
N LEU A 3 1.74 -11.06 -4.38
CA LEU A 3 1.30 -9.71 -4.71
C LEU A 3 1.00 -8.90 -3.43
N SER A 4 0.38 -9.52 -2.42
CA SER A 4 0.10 -8.86 -1.15
C SER A 4 1.36 -8.40 -0.42
N GLU A 5 2.40 -9.24 -0.38
CA GLU A 5 3.70 -8.93 0.21
C GLU A 5 4.39 -7.77 -0.53
N ALA A 6 4.32 -7.77 -1.87
CA ALA A 6 4.89 -6.71 -2.69
C ALA A 6 4.20 -5.36 -2.43
N ILE A 7 2.87 -5.35 -2.40
CA ILE A 7 2.09 -4.14 -2.10
C ILE A 7 2.40 -3.62 -0.68
N ARG A 8 2.43 -4.49 0.34
CA ARG A 8 2.80 -4.11 1.72
C ARG A 8 4.21 -3.52 1.77
N THR A 9 5.14 -4.12 1.05
CA THR A 9 6.53 -3.65 0.95
C THR A 9 6.59 -2.26 0.32
N ARG A 10 5.81 -2.04 -0.74
CA ARG A 10 5.74 -0.74 -1.43
C ARG A 10 5.11 0.36 -0.57
N ILE A 11 4.08 0.03 0.22
CA ILE A 11 3.51 0.96 1.20
C ILE A 11 4.57 1.36 2.25
N ARG A 12 5.32 0.39 2.80
CA ARG A 12 6.40 0.68 3.76
C ARG A 12 7.52 1.52 3.16
N PHE A 13 7.84 1.31 1.88
CA PHE A 13 8.80 2.14 1.16
C PHE A 13 8.38 3.60 1.16
N TYR A 14 7.14 3.91 0.73
CA TYR A 14 6.65 5.30 0.71
C TYR A 14 6.48 5.90 2.10
N GLN A 15 6.10 5.09 3.10
CA GLN A 15 6.11 5.55 4.51
C GLN A 15 7.48 6.06 4.93
N LYS A 16 8.53 5.30 4.65
CA LYS A 16 9.91 5.68 5.00
C LYS A 16 10.38 6.87 4.17
N GLN A 17 10.12 6.86 2.87
CA GLN A 17 10.53 7.92 1.95
C GLN A 17 9.89 9.28 2.30
N LYS A 18 8.60 9.28 2.70
CA LYS A 18 7.82 10.49 2.99
C LYS A 18 7.74 10.82 4.48
N GLY A 19 8.35 10.01 5.35
CA GLY A 19 8.27 10.18 6.81
C GLY A 19 6.85 10.04 7.37
N MET A 20 5.99 9.25 6.71
CA MET A 20 4.56 9.16 7.05
C MET A 20 4.27 7.94 7.95
N SER A 21 3.61 8.21 9.07
CA SER A 21 3.03 7.17 9.90
C SER A 21 1.77 6.58 9.24
N MET A 22 1.33 5.41 9.70
CA MET A 22 0.08 4.81 9.21
C MET A 22 -1.14 5.68 9.53
N TRP A 23 -1.10 6.42 10.64
CA TRP A 23 -2.12 7.40 10.98
C TRP A 23 -2.15 8.58 9.99
N ALA A 24 -0.98 9.03 9.51
CA ALA A 24 -0.92 10.05 8.47
C ALA A 24 -1.57 9.56 7.17
N ILE A 25 -1.32 8.30 6.77
CA ILE A 25 -1.99 7.70 5.61
C ILE A 25 -3.50 7.64 5.81
N PHE A 26 -3.99 7.19 6.97
CA PHE A 26 -5.43 7.22 7.29
C PHE A 26 -6.03 8.62 7.09
N LYS A 27 -5.36 9.65 7.62
CA LYS A 27 -5.82 11.04 7.50
C LYS A 27 -5.82 11.55 6.06
N MET A 28 -4.84 11.18 5.25
CA MET A 28 -4.69 11.68 3.89
C MET A 28 -5.47 10.89 2.84
N SER A 29 -5.59 9.57 3.01
CA SER A 29 -6.27 8.66 2.07
C SER A 29 -7.75 8.46 2.38
N GLY A 30 -8.20 8.73 3.60
CA GLY A 30 -9.54 8.37 4.06
C GLY A 30 -9.78 6.86 4.25
N VAL A 31 -8.78 6.01 3.98
CA VAL A 31 -8.88 4.56 4.17
C VAL A 31 -8.88 4.24 5.67
N PRO A 32 -9.88 3.52 6.20
CA PRO A 32 -9.98 3.22 7.63
C PRO A 32 -8.72 2.57 8.21
N MET A 33 -8.34 3.00 9.41
CA MET A 33 -7.18 2.46 10.13
C MET A 33 -7.27 0.95 10.35
N SER A 34 -8.48 0.41 10.52
CA SER A 34 -8.72 -1.04 10.61
C SER A 34 -8.30 -1.76 9.33
N THR A 35 -8.71 -1.26 8.17
CA THR A 35 -8.35 -1.80 6.85
C THR A 35 -6.85 -1.73 6.60
N LEU A 36 -6.24 -0.58 6.89
CA LEU A 36 -4.79 -0.42 6.77
C LEU A 36 -4.06 -1.39 7.71
N SER A 37 -4.50 -1.49 8.97
CA SER A 37 -3.86 -2.36 9.96
C SER A 37 -3.98 -3.84 9.61
N THR A 38 -5.15 -4.32 9.18
CA THR A 38 -5.34 -5.75 8.83
C THR A 38 -4.55 -6.14 7.60
N PHE A 39 -4.51 -5.26 6.59
CA PHE A 39 -3.69 -5.49 5.41
C PHE A 39 -2.19 -5.49 5.75
N MET A 40 -1.71 -4.47 6.47
CA MET A 40 -0.29 -4.35 6.82
C MET A 40 0.19 -5.43 7.81
N SER A 41 -0.73 -6.02 8.60
CA SER A 41 -0.44 -7.13 9.52
C SER A 41 -0.47 -8.50 8.86
N GLY A 42 -0.84 -8.60 7.58
CA GLY A 42 -0.97 -9.89 6.91
C GLY A 42 -2.23 -10.69 7.26
N ARG A 43 -3.23 -10.06 7.89
CA ARG A 43 -4.52 -10.74 8.19
C ARG A 43 -5.50 -10.70 7.03
N THR A 44 -5.26 -9.80 6.07
CA THR A 44 -6.01 -9.71 4.83
C THR A 44 -5.02 -9.83 3.69
N ASP A 45 -5.26 -10.80 2.80
CA ASP A 45 -4.35 -11.10 1.70
C ASP A 45 -4.33 -9.95 0.71
N LEU A 46 -5.46 -9.59 0.09
CA LEU A 46 -5.53 -8.50 -0.89
C LEU A 46 -6.48 -7.38 -0.48
N ILE A 47 -6.07 -6.14 -0.78
CA ILE A 47 -6.98 -4.99 -0.79
C ILE A 47 -7.54 -4.77 -2.20
N ARG A 48 -8.71 -4.14 -2.26
CA ARG A 48 -9.30 -3.71 -3.52
C ARG A 48 -8.46 -2.59 -4.15
N LEU A 49 -8.54 -2.47 -5.47
CA LEU A 49 -7.75 -1.51 -6.26
C LEU A 49 -8.12 -0.05 -5.96
N ASP A 50 -9.40 0.22 -5.67
CA ASP A 50 -9.89 1.53 -5.23
C ASP A 50 -9.28 1.95 -3.88
N THR A 51 -9.21 1.03 -2.92
CA THR A 51 -8.50 1.26 -1.65
C THR A 51 -7.02 1.54 -1.87
N LEU A 52 -6.37 0.81 -2.78
CA LEU A 52 -4.97 1.06 -3.12
C LEU A 52 -4.78 2.44 -3.77
N LEU A 53 -5.70 2.84 -4.65
CA LEU A 53 -5.70 4.17 -5.28
C LEU A 53 -5.77 5.26 -4.21
N HIS A 54 -6.67 5.16 -3.24
CA HIS A 54 -6.75 6.12 -2.13
C HIS A 54 -5.47 6.16 -1.29
N ILE A 55 -4.81 5.02 -1.07
CA ILE A 55 -3.50 4.99 -0.39
C ILE A 55 -2.46 5.75 -1.22
N CYS A 56 -2.44 5.58 -2.54
CA CYS A 56 -1.54 6.31 -3.45
C CYS A 56 -1.81 7.82 -3.40
N GLU A 57 -3.07 8.24 -3.44
CA GLU A 57 -3.49 9.63 -3.25
C GLU A 57 -3.02 10.17 -1.89
N GLY A 58 -3.13 9.36 -0.84
CA GLY A 58 -2.63 9.71 0.50
C GLY A 58 -1.11 9.91 0.55
N PHE A 59 -0.35 9.22 -0.32
CA PHE A 59 1.08 9.45 -0.51
C PHE A 59 1.38 10.57 -1.51
N ASN A 60 0.37 11.16 -2.16
CA ASN A 60 0.54 12.11 -3.27
C ASN A 60 1.39 11.53 -4.41
N ILE A 61 1.04 10.32 -4.85
CA ILE A 61 1.59 9.63 -6.03
C ILE A 61 0.44 9.04 -6.85
N SER A 62 0.69 8.81 -8.13
CA SER A 62 -0.21 8.04 -8.99
C SER A 62 -0.11 6.55 -8.73
N ILE A 63 -1.14 5.80 -9.14
CA ILE A 63 -1.12 4.34 -9.08
C ILE A 63 -0.05 3.74 -10.01
N THR A 64 0.26 4.41 -11.12
CA THR A 64 1.33 4.01 -12.04
C THR A 64 2.70 4.11 -11.38
N GLU A 65 2.98 5.20 -10.65
CA GLU A 65 4.24 5.34 -9.89
C GLU A 65 4.37 4.30 -8.79
N PHE A 66 3.25 3.89 -8.19
CA PHE A 66 3.26 2.87 -7.15
C PHE A 66 3.77 1.53 -7.70
N PHE A 67 3.27 1.11 -8.86
CA PHE A 67 3.62 -0.15 -9.52
C PHE A 67 4.90 -0.10 -10.37
N ASP A 68 5.45 1.08 -10.60
CA ASP A 68 6.75 1.27 -11.26
C ASP A 68 7.91 0.92 -10.32
N ASP A 69 8.01 -0.37 -9.98
CA ASP A 69 9.07 -0.93 -9.15
C ASP A 69 9.35 -2.39 -9.54
N GLU A 70 10.62 -2.78 -9.52
CA GLU A 70 11.05 -4.12 -9.91
C GLU A 70 10.47 -5.23 -9.03
N ILE A 71 10.05 -4.92 -7.80
CA ILE A 71 9.40 -5.89 -6.91
C ILE A 71 8.17 -6.54 -7.56
N PHE A 72 7.52 -5.85 -8.51
CA PHE A 72 6.31 -6.33 -9.17
C PHE A 72 6.58 -7.17 -10.43
N LYS A 73 7.84 -7.34 -10.86
CA LYS A 73 8.16 -8.09 -12.11
C LYS A 73 7.86 -9.59 -12.02
N ASN A 74 8.04 -10.19 -10.85
CA ASN A 74 7.91 -11.65 -10.64
C ASN A 74 7.04 -11.96 -9.41
N VAL A 75 5.93 -11.24 -9.24
CA VAL A 75 4.97 -11.51 -8.17
C VAL A 75 3.98 -12.59 -8.60
N GLU A 76 3.60 -13.44 -7.65
CA GLU A 76 2.58 -14.47 -7.84
C GLU A 76 1.32 -14.11 -7.06
N GLN A 77 0.17 -14.63 -7.50
CA GLN A 77 -1.05 -14.51 -6.73
C GLN A 77 -0.93 -15.31 -5.42
N ASP A 78 -1.48 -14.76 -4.33
CA ASP A 78 -1.57 -15.45 -3.03
C ASP A 78 -2.27 -16.82 -3.12
#